data_AF-A0A9W9YSV3-F1
#
_entry.id   AF-A0A9W9YSV3-F1
#
_cell.length_a   1.000
_cell.length_b   1.000
_cell.length_c   1.000
_cell.angle_alpha   90.00
_cell.angle_beta   90.00
_cell.angle_gamma   90.00
#
_symmetry.space_group_name_H-M   'P 1'
#
loop_
_entity.id
_entity.type
_entity.pdbx_description
1 polymer ?
#
loop_
_entity_poly.entity_id
_entity_poly.type
_entity_poly.pdbx_seq_one_letter_code
_entity_poly.pdbx_strand_id
1 'polypeptide(L)'
;MIEPVTFKTALSHTLGESVKRFWNDMSPELRNDYGDAYLHKIVNRITMDFNSASPDTYKVVDAIMDALTSQRPQTRYVIGLKAKWMVFISYLPTAIGDWLLSAKS
;
A
#
# COMPACT_ATOMS: atom_id res chain seq x y z
N MET A 1 3.22 7.34 -14.97
CA MET A 1 3.47 6.43 -13.84
C MET A 1 2.13 5.93 -13.30
N ILE A 2 2.00 4.60 -13.12
CA ILE A 2 0.79 3.93 -12.61
C ILE A 2 1.02 3.61 -11.14
N GLU A 3 0.23 4.17 -10.23
CA GLU A 3 0.38 4.00 -8.78
C GLU A 3 -0.86 3.35 -8.17
N PRO A 4 -0.90 2.01 -8.16
CA PRO A 4 -1.95 1.28 -7.48
C PRO A 4 -1.69 1.23 -5.97
N VAL A 5 -2.76 1.43 -5.19
CA VAL A 5 -2.80 0.98 -3.79
C VAL A 5 -2.90 -0.55 -3.73
N THR A 6 -3.07 -1.12 -2.53
CA THR A 6 -3.30 -2.55 -2.37
C THR A 6 -4.59 -3.02 -3.07
N PHE A 7 -4.46 -4.03 -3.92
CA PHE A 7 -5.55 -4.80 -4.52
C PHE A 7 -5.39 -6.28 -4.15
N LYS A 8 -6.51 -7.02 -4.12
CA LYS A 8 -6.48 -8.47 -3.91
C LYS A 8 -5.92 -9.13 -5.17
N THR A 9 -4.69 -9.62 -5.07
CA THR A 9 -3.96 -10.33 -6.12
C THR A 9 -3.36 -11.61 -5.54
N ALA A 10 -2.70 -12.44 -6.34
CA ALA A 10 -2.00 -13.63 -5.82
C ALA A 10 -0.97 -13.27 -4.73
N LEU A 11 -0.34 -12.09 -4.82
CA LEU A 11 0.60 -11.58 -3.82
C LEU A 11 -0.05 -11.37 -2.44
N SER A 12 -1.35 -11.09 -2.38
CA SER A 12 -2.08 -10.88 -1.13
C SER A 12 -2.05 -12.10 -0.21
N HIS A 13 -1.90 -13.29 -0.78
CA HIS A 13 -1.85 -14.55 -0.04
C HIS A 13 -0.43 -14.97 0.34
N THR A 14 0.57 -14.58 -0.44
CA THR A 14 1.95 -15.04 -0.26
C THR A 14 2.83 -14.06 0.50
N LEU A 15 2.54 -12.75 0.48
CA LEU A 15 3.45 -11.73 1.00
C LEU A 15 3.74 -11.89 2.51
N GLY A 16 2.73 -12.25 3.31
CA GLY A 16 2.91 -12.47 4.74
C GLY A 16 3.90 -13.61 5.05
N GLU A 17 3.86 -14.69 4.27
CA GLU A 17 4.81 -15.79 4.40
C GLU A 17 6.20 -15.39 3.89
N SER A 18 6.28 -14.69 2.76
CA SER A 18 7.53 -14.17 2.22
C SER A 18 8.25 -13.27 3.22
N VAL A 19 7.53 -12.41 3.94
CA VAL A 19 8.09 -11.56 5.00
C VAL A 19 8.64 -12.38 6.17
N LYS A 20 7.93 -13.43 6.59
CA LYS A 20 8.43 -14.34 7.65
C LYS A 20 9.68 -15.10 7.22
N ARG A 21 9.74 -15.55 5.96
CA ARG A 21 10.94 -16.21 5.41
C ARG A 21 12.12 -15.24 5.39
N PHE A 22 11.91 -14.04 4.86
CA PHE A 22 12.92 -12.98 4.85
C PHE A 22 13.42 -12.65 6.27
N TRP A 23 12.53 -12.60 7.26
CA TRP A 23 12.91 -12.43 8.66
C TRP A 23 13.83 -13.55 9.17
N ASN A 24 13.47 -14.81 8.89
CA ASN A 24 14.26 -15.96 9.35
C ASN A 24 15.65 -16.02 8.71
N ASP A 25 15.78 -15.49 7.49
CA ASP A 25 17.05 -15.42 6.75
C ASP A 25 17.96 -14.26 7.21
N MET A 26 17.47 -13.34 8.06
CA MET A 26 18.29 -12.24 8.58
C MET A 26 19.32 -12.71 9.62
N SER A 27 20.43 -11.95 9.69
CA SER A 27 21.41 -12.12 10.75
C SER A 27 20.78 -11.93 12.14
N PRO A 28 21.31 -12.59 13.18
CA PRO A 28 20.80 -12.43 14.55
C PRO A 28 20.89 -10.99 15.06
N GLU A 29 21.96 -10.26 14.69
CA GLU A 29 22.15 -8.85 15.02
C GLU A 29 21.00 -7.99 14.47
N LEU A 30 20.69 -8.13 13.19
CA LEU A 30 19.65 -7.34 12.54
C LEU A 30 18.24 -7.66 13.10
N ARG A 31 17.97 -8.93 13.41
CA ARG A 31 16.72 -9.32 14.07
C ARG A 31 16.60 -8.75 15.48
N ASN A 32 17.69 -8.69 16.22
CA ASN A 32 17.71 -8.10 17.54
C ASN A 32 17.47 -6.57 17.48
N ASP A 33 18.08 -5.90 16.50
CA ASP A 33 17.92 -4.45 16.29
C ASP A 33 16.47 -4.08 15.93
N TYR A 34 15.82 -4.85 15.05
CA TYR A 34 14.42 -4.64 14.70
C TYR A 34 13.44 -5.14 15.79
N GLY A 35 13.76 -6.26 16.43
CA GLY A 35 12.95 -6.94 17.43
C GLY A 35 11.74 -7.70 16.87
N ASP A 36 11.37 -8.82 17.51
CA ASP A 36 10.26 -9.67 17.05
C ASP A 36 8.90 -8.95 17.04
N ALA A 37 8.70 -7.98 17.93
CA ALA A 37 7.50 -7.16 17.96
C ALA A 37 7.28 -6.40 16.65
N TYR A 38 8.37 -5.99 15.97
CA TYR A 38 8.31 -5.32 14.69
C TYR A 38 7.82 -6.27 13.59
N LEU A 39 8.32 -7.52 13.56
CA LEU A 39 7.83 -8.55 12.64
C LEU A 39 6.33 -8.75 12.80
N HIS A 40 5.86 -8.96 14.04
CA HIS A 40 4.44 -9.15 14.32
C HIS A 40 3.60 -7.96 13.83
N LYS A 41 4.08 -6.73 14.07
CA LYS A 41 3.42 -5.51 13.61
C LYS A 41 3.32 -5.46 12.08
N ILE A 42 4.40 -5.76 11.35
CA ILE A 42 4.40 -5.78 9.89
C ILE A 42 3.44 -6.83 9.34
N VAL A 43 3.54 -8.07 9.82
CA VAL A 43 2.70 -9.18 9.32
C VAL A 43 1.22 -8.88 9.54
N ASN A 44 0.87 -8.36 10.73
CA ASN A 44 -0.50 -7.95 11.02
C ASN A 44 -0.95 -6.82 10.10
N ARG A 45 -0.09 -5.83 9.85
CA ARG A 45 -0.42 -4.70 8.97
C ARG A 45 -0.66 -5.14 7.53
N ILE A 46 0.23 -5.97 6.97
CA ILE A 46 0.09 -6.55 5.64
C ILE A 46 -1.23 -7.33 5.53
N THR A 47 -1.53 -8.14 6.52
CA THR A 47 -2.76 -8.93 6.57
C THR A 47 -4.00 -8.02 6.56
N MET A 48 -4.03 -6.98 7.39
CA MET A 48 -5.13 -6.00 7.41
C MET A 48 -5.26 -5.23 6.09
N ASP A 49 -4.14 -4.80 5.50
CA ASP A 49 -4.13 -4.02 4.27
C ASP A 49 -4.63 -4.83 3.08
N PHE A 50 -4.33 -6.13 3.00
CA PHE A 50 -4.87 -7.02 1.96
C PHE A 50 -6.29 -7.50 2.24
N ASN A 51 -6.68 -7.71 3.50
CA ASN A 51 -8.06 -8.03 3.85
C ASN A 51 -9.02 -6.90 3.45
N SER A 52 -8.57 -5.65 3.64
CA SER A 52 -9.31 -4.44 3.26
C SER A 52 -9.04 -3.96 1.81
N ALA A 53 -8.25 -4.70 1.03
CA ALA A 53 -7.95 -4.36 -0.35
C ALA A 53 -9.15 -4.60 -1.27
N SER A 54 -9.24 -3.81 -2.34
CA SER A 54 -10.31 -3.97 -3.33
C SER A 54 -10.05 -5.22 -4.20
N PRO A 55 -11.08 -6.04 -4.50
CA PRO A 55 -10.96 -7.13 -5.47
C PRO A 55 -10.97 -6.64 -6.93
N ASP A 56 -11.28 -5.36 -7.16
CA ASP A 56 -11.48 -4.76 -8.48
C ASP A 56 -10.13 -4.43 -9.16
N THR A 57 -9.32 -5.45 -9.45
CA THR A 57 -8.00 -5.30 -10.09
C THR A 57 -8.09 -4.66 -11.47
N TYR A 58 -9.24 -4.74 -12.15
CA TYR A 58 -9.49 -4.11 -13.45
C TYR A 58 -9.25 -2.60 -13.42
N LYS A 59 -9.39 -1.92 -12.28
CA LYS A 59 -9.11 -0.48 -12.14
C LYS A 59 -7.66 -0.11 -12.48
N VAL A 60 -6.73 -1.06 -12.30
CA VAL A 60 -5.34 -0.90 -12.72
C VAL A 60 -5.21 -1.03 -14.23
N VAL A 61 -5.92 -2.00 -14.82
CA VAL A 61 -5.96 -2.21 -16.27
C VAL A 61 -6.58 -1.00 -16.97
N ASP A 62 -7.68 -0.45 -16.46
CA ASP A 62 -8.33 0.74 -17.01
C ASP A 62 -7.38 1.94 -17.03
N ALA A 63 -6.61 2.15 -15.95
CA ALA A 63 -5.64 3.24 -15.89
C ALA A 63 -4.48 3.05 -16.89
N ILE A 64 -4.04 1.81 -17.10
CA ILE A 64 -3.06 1.49 -18.15
C ILE A 64 -3.66 1.76 -19.53
N MET A 65 -4.90 1.33 -19.77
CA MET A 65 -5.59 1.55 -21.04
C MET A 65 -5.77 3.03 -21.34
N ASP A 66 -6.18 3.84 -20.36
CA ASP A 66 -6.26 5.30 -20.53
C ASP A 66 -4.89 5.90 -20.86
N ALA A 67 -3.83 5.51 -20.15
CA ALA A 67 -2.48 5.99 -20.41
C ALA A 67 -1.99 5.66 -21.84
N LEU A 68 -2.41 4.52 -22.39
CA LEU A 68 -2.04 4.09 -23.74
C LEU A 68 -2.89 4.71 -24.84
N THR A 69 -4.16 5.05 -24.56
CA THR A 69 -5.13 5.45 -25.60
C THR A 69 -5.46 6.94 -25.58
N SER A 70 -5.18 7.64 -24.49
CA SER A 70 -5.46 9.07 -24.35
C SER A 70 -4.52 9.90 -25.22
N GLN A 71 -5.07 10.94 -25.86
CA GLN A 71 -4.27 11.93 -26.60
C GLN A 71 -3.37 12.76 -25.66
N ARG A 72 -3.74 12.85 -24.37
CA ARG A 72 -3.00 13.58 -23.34
C ARG A 72 -2.99 12.76 -22.04
N PRO A 73 -2.15 11.71 -21.97
CA PRO A 73 -2.08 10.86 -20.79
C PRO A 73 -1.56 11.64 -19.57
N GLN A 74 -2.06 11.30 -18.38
CA GLN A 74 -1.58 11.91 -17.15
C GLN A 74 -0.19 11.41 -16.78
N THR A 75 0.65 12.26 -16.21
CA THR A 75 1.98 11.85 -15.73
C THR A 75 1.87 10.86 -14.56
N ARG A 76 0.78 10.93 -13.77
CA ARG A 76 0.56 10.10 -12.57
C ARG A 76 -0.89 9.65 -12.47
N TYR A 77 -1.10 8.34 -12.52
CA TYR A 77 -2.40 7.70 -12.35
C TYR A 77 -2.53 7.10 -10.95
N VAL A 78 -3.30 7.75 -10.09
CA VAL A 78 -3.53 7.33 -8.70
C VAL A 78 -4.75 6.41 -8.63
N ILE A 79 -4.51 5.14 -8.30
CA ILE A 79 -5.51 4.09 -8.43
C ILE A 79 -5.88 3.53 -7.06
N GLY A 80 -7.18 3.57 -6.77
CA GLY A 80 -7.76 3.13 -5.51
C GLY A 80 -8.20 4.28 -4.60
N LEU A 81 -9.29 4.06 -3.88
CA LEU A 81 -9.95 5.09 -3.09
C LEU A 81 -9.02 5.63 -2.00
N LYS A 82 -8.39 4.76 -1.22
CA LYS A 82 -7.44 5.16 -0.16
C LYS A 82 -6.32 6.07 -0.69
N ALA A 83 -5.76 5.78 -1.88
CA ALA A 83 -4.70 6.60 -2.47
C ALA A 83 -5.21 7.98 -2.91
N LYS A 84 -6.40 8.05 -3.52
CA LYS A 84 -7.05 9.33 -3.85
C LYS A 84 -7.32 10.18 -2.61
N TRP A 85 -7.74 9.56 -1.51
CA TRP A 85 -7.92 10.25 -0.22
C TRP A 85 -6.60 10.78 0.35
N MET A 86 -5.50 10.02 0.28
CA MET A 86 -4.19 10.51 0.73
C MET A 86 -3.70 11.70 -0.10
N VAL A 87 -3.92 11.65 -1.42
CA VAL A 87 -3.62 12.78 -2.31
C VAL A 87 -4.47 14.00 -1.93
N PHE A 88 -5.77 13.80 -1.67
CA PHE A 88 -6.63 14.89 -1.22
C PHE A 88 -6.13 15.51 0.10
N ILE A 89 -5.78 14.69 1.09
CA ILE A 89 -5.25 15.14 2.38
C ILE A 89 -3.95 15.94 2.19
N SER A 90 -3.10 15.56 1.24
CA SER A 90 -1.83 16.27 0.98
C SER A 90 -2.01 17.71 0.49
N TYR A 91 -3.21 18.08 0.02
CA TYR A 91 -3.54 19.45 -0.36
C TYR A 91 -4.15 20.27 0.79
N LEU A 92 -4.43 19.68 1.94
CA LEU A 92 -4.97 20.37 3.10
C LEU A 92 -3.86 21.06 3.92
N PRO A 93 -4.18 22.13 4.68
CA PRO A 93 -3.25 22.70 5.66
C PRO A 93 -2.71 21.63 6.62
N THR A 94 -1.44 21.74 7.00
CA THR A 94 -0.73 20.73 7.82
C THR A 94 -1.49 20.34 9.09
N ALA A 95 -2.03 21.32 9.83
CA ALA A 95 -2.80 21.04 11.04
C ALA A 95 -4.05 20.17 10.80
N ILE A 96 -4.73 20.37 9.67
CA ILE A 96 -5.91 19.59 9.28
C ILE A 96 -5.49 18.20 8.79
N GLY A 97 -4.42 18.13 7.99
CA GLY A 97 -3.85 16.87 7.53
C GLY A 97 -3.43 15.96 8.69
N ASP A 98 -2.68 16.51 9.64
CA ASP A 98 -2.20 15.79 10.83
C ASP A 98 -3.36 15.30 11.71
N TRP A 99 -4.40 16.12 11.85
CA TRP A 99 -5.61 15.72 12.57
C TRP A 99 -6.33 14.54 11.87
N LEU A 100 -6.50 14.59 10.54
CA LEU A 100 -7.14 13.52 9.78
C LEU A 100 -6.33 12.21 9.79
N LEU A 101 -5.01 12.31 9.77
CA LEU A 101 -4.11 11.14 9.80
C LEU A 101 -4.05 10.51 11.19
N SER A 102 -4.04 11.33 12.25
CA SER A 102 -4.01 10.85 13.64
C SER A 102 -5.34 10.25 14.10
N ALA A 103 -6.48 10.76 13.62
CA ALA A 103 -7.81 10.20 13.92
C ALA A 103 -8.05 8.80 13.33
N LYS A 104 -7.17 8.32 12.43
CA LYS A 104 -7.29 7.05 11.73
C LYS A 104 -6.27 5.99 12.19
N SER A 105 -5.37 6.35 13.12
CA SER A 105 -4.31 5.47 13.65
C SER A 105 -4.74 4.65 14.83
#